data_AF-A0A1S2IS07-F1
#
_entry.id   AF-A0A1S2IS07-F1
#
_cell.length_a   1.000
_cell.length_b   1.000
_cell.length_c   1.000
_cell.angle_alpha   90.00
_cell.angle_beta   90.00
_cell.angle_gamma   90.00
#
_symmetry.space_group_name_H-M   'P 1'
#
loop_
_entity.id
_entity.type
_entity.pdbx_description
1 polymer ?
#
loop_
_entity_poly.entity_id
_entity_poly.type
_entity_poly.pdbx_seq_one_letter_code
_entity_poly.pdbx_strand_id
1 'polypeptide(L)' 'MKGFSRANLFSMRRFAREWSEQEVVQQPVGQLPWGHITVLLDRLDDHDLRDWYAANAAALDGAGALLEGGPF' A
#
# COMPACT_ATOMS: atom_id res chain seq x y z
N MET A 1 -8.08 -0.82 19.93
CA MET A 1 -8.25 -1.24 18.53
C MET A 1 -9.56 -1.99 18.41
N LYS A 2 -10.58 -1.46 17.70
CA LYS A 2 -11.72 -2.29 17.28
C LYS A 2 -11.18 -3.34 16.31
N GLY A 3 -11.48 -4.61 16.54
CA GLY A 3 -10.95 -5.73 15.77
C GLY A 3 -11.12 -5.55 14.26
N PHE A 4 -10.23 -6.17 13.49
CA PHE A 4 -10.23 -6.09 12.04
C PHE A 4 -11.63 -6.39 11.48
N SER A 5 -12.19 -5.45 10.71
CA SER A 5 -13.45 -5.69 10.02
C SER A 5 -13.29 -6.82 9.01
N ARG A 6 -14.39 -7.49 8.64
CA ARG A 6 -14.37 -8.53 7.60
C ARG A 6 -13.75 -8.02 6.30
N ALA A 7 -14.07 -6.78 5.90
CA ALA A 7 -13.48 -6.13 4.73
C ALA A 7 -11.95 -5.99 4.88
N ASN A 8 -11.48 -5.54 6.04
CA ASN A 8 -10.05 -5.39 6.30
C ASN A 8 -9.30 -6.72 6.21
N LEU A 9 -9.89 -7.82 6.69
CA LEU A 9 -9.29 -9.16 6.57
C LEU A 9 -9.22 -9.63 5.11
N PHE A 10 -10.21 -9.30 4.28
CA PHE A 10 -10.14 -9.59 2.85
C PHE A 10 -9.04 -8.78 2.16
N SER A 11 -8.91 -7.49 2.50
CA SER A 11 -7.83 -6.64 1.98
C SER A 11 -6.46 -7.17 2.41
N MET A 12 -6.27 -7.60 3.67
CA MET A 12 -5.05 -8.26 4.15
C MET A 12 -4.73 -9.55 3.37
N ARG A 13 -5.74 -10.38 3.12
CA ARG A 13 -5.55 -11.60 2.32
C ARG A 13 -5.22 -11.29 0.86
N ARG A 14 -5.86 -10.28 0.27
CA ARG A 14 -5.59 -9.84 -1.11
C ARG A 14 -4.18 -9.28 -1.20
N PHE A 15 -3.79 -8.39 -0.29
CA PHE A 15 -2.44 -7.86 -0.19
C PHE A 15 -1.37 -8.97 -0.19
N ALA A 16 -1.51 -9.97 0.67
CA ALA A 16 -0.57 -11.09 0.75
C ALA A 16 -0.52 -11.97 -0.52
N ARG A 17 -1.57 -11.94 -1.35
CA ARG A 17 -1.61 -12.67 -2.64
C ARG A 17 -1.02 -11.87 -3.79
N GLU A 18 -1.32 -10.57 -3.85
CA GLU A 18 -0.85 -9.70 -4.92
C GLU A 18 0.65 -9.40 -4.79
N TRP A 19 1.18 -9.34 -3.55
CA TRP A 19 2.60 -9.12 -3.29
C TRP A 19 3.19 -10.31 -2.52
N SER A 20 3.57 -11.38 -3.22
CA SER A 20 4.10 -12.60 -2.58
C SER A 20 5.63 -12.64 -2.44
N GLU A 21 6.07 -12.96 -1.22
CA GLU A 21 7.30 -13.63 -0.75
C GLU A 21 8.72 -13.17 -1.15
N GLN A 22 8.91 -12.22 -2.05
CA GLN A 22 10.23 -11.57 -2.20
C GLN A 22 10.18 -10.21 -1.53
N GLU A 23 10.35 -10.23 -0.21
CA GLU A 23 10.46 -9.07 0.68
C GLU A 23 9.37 -8.00 0.53
N VAL A 24 8.12 -8.35 0.85
CA VAL A 24 6.96 -7.42 0.89
C VAL A 24 7.27 -6.13 1.68
N VAL A 25 8.11 -6.21 2.70
CA VAL A 25 8.53 -5.05 3.53
C VAL A 25 9.59 -4.17 2.83
N GLN A 26 10.39 -4.73 1.92
CA GLN A 26 11.39 -3.98 1.14
C GLN A 26 10.78 -3.35 -0.12
N GLN A 27 9.66 -3.88 -0.60
CA GLN A 27 8.93 -3.30 -1.72
C GLN A 27 8.28 -1.96 -1.31
N PRO A 28 8.12 -1.01 -2.25
CA PRO A 28 7.56 0.31 -1.94
C PRO A 28 6.19 0.26 -1.25
N VAL A 29 5.36 -0.73 -1.60
CA VAL A 29 4.04 -0.94 -0.99
C VAL A 29 4.11 -1.23 0.52
N GLY A 30 5.19 -1.88 0.98
CA GLY A 30 5.41 -2.17 2.40
C GLY A 30 5.77 -0.95 3.25
N GLN A 31 6.15 0.16 2.61
CA GLN A 31 6.46 1.43 3.27
C GLN A 31 5.22 2.34 3.40
N LEU A 32 4.10 1.97 2.75
CA LEU A 32 2.89 2.77 2.74
C LEU A 32 2.01 2.51 3.98
N PRO A 33 1.30 3.54 4.47
CA PRO A 33 0.20 3.36 5.39
C PRO A 33 -0.84 2.37 4.85
N TRP A 34 -1.37 1.50 5.74
CA TRP A 34 -2.36 0.47 5.39
C TRP A 34 -3.61 1.02 4.68
N GLY A 35 -4.00 2.28 4.97
CA GLY A 35 -5.08 2.96 4.28
C GLY A 35 -4.82 3.12 2.78
N HIS A 36 -3.60 3.45 2.38
CA HIS A 36 -3.23 3.61 0.97
C HIS A 36 -3.24 2.26 0.26
N ILE A 37 -2.71 1.23 0.92
CA ILE A 37 -2.72 -0.15 0.40
C ILE A 37 -4.17 -0.60 0.14
N THR A 38 -5.09 -0.29 1.04
CA THR A 38 -6.51 -0.62 0.86
C THR A 38 -7.11 0.12 -0.35
N VAL A 39 -6.79 1.41 -0.53
CA VAL A 39 -7.26 2.18 -1.69
C VAL A 39 -6.72 1.63 -3.00
N LEU A 40 -5.44 1.24 -3.06
CA LEU A 40 -4.83 0.63 -4.24
C LEU A 40 -5.49 -0.71 -4.59
N LEU A 41 -5.73 -1.55 -3.59
CA LEU A 41 -6.42 -2.83 -3.76
C LEU A 41 -7.87 -2.69 -4.20
N ASP A 42 -8.58 -1.65 -3.74
CA ASP A 42 -9.99 -1.45 -4.07
C ASP A 42 -10.20 -0.80 -5.44
N ARG A 43 -9.26 0.04 -5.90
CA ARG A 43 -9.43 0.86 -7.11
C ARG A 43 -8.71 0.34 -8.33
N LEU A 44 -7.68 -0.49 -8.16
CA LEU A 44 -6.83 -0.94 -9.25
C LEU A 44 -6.85 -2.47 -9.29
N ASP A 45 -7.22 -3.01 -10.44
CA ASP A 45 -7.20 -4.46 -10.68
C ASP A 45 -5.89 -4.93 -11.32
N ASP A 46 -5.23 -4.04 -12.07
CA ASP A 46 -3.94 -4.28 -12.72
C ASP A 46 -2.79 -4.25 -11.70
N HIS A 47 -1.94 -5.28 -11.75
CA HIS A 47 -0.84 -5.46 -10.82
C HIS A 47 0.32 -4.49 -11.07
N ASP A 48 0.73 -4.31 -12.33
CA ASP A 48 1.81 -3.39 -12.71
C ASP A 48 1.43 -1.94 -12.37
N LEU A 49 0.16 -1.58 -12.54
CA LEU A 49 -0.34 -0.25 -12.19
C LEU A 49 -0.33 -0.03 -10.67
N ARG A 50 -0.69 -1.04 -9.88
CA ARG A 50 -0.61 -0.96 -8.41
C ARG A 50 0.84 -0.78 -7.95
N ASP A 51 1.77 -1.48 -8.56
CA ASP A 51 3.20 -1.37 -8.24
C ASP A 51 3.75 0.01 -8.57
N TRP A 52 3.39 0.54 -9.74
CA TRP A 52 3.79 1.88 -10.15
C TRP A 52 3.27 2.95 -9.18
N TYR A 53 1.99 2.89 -8.80
CA TYR A 53 1.43 3.83 -7.82
C TYR A 53 2.02 3.65 -6.43
N ALA A 54 2.27 2.42 -6.00
CA ALA A 54 2.90 2.16 -4.71
C ALA A 54 4.33 2.75 -4.64
N ALA A 55 5.11 2.60 -5.72
CA ALA A 55 6.44 3.19 -5.84
C ALA A 55 6.41 4.72 -5.80
N ASN A 56 5.50 5.35 -6.53
CA ASN A 56 5.35 6.81 -6.53
C ASN A 56 4.91 7.34 -5.17
N ALA A 57 3.93 6.70 -4.53
CA ALA A 57 3.45 7.10 -3.22
C ALA A 57 4.56 6.97 -2.16
N ALA A 58 5.34 5.88 -2.18
CA ALA A 58 6.44 5.69 -1.23
C ALA A 58 7.57 6.71 -1.43
N ALA A 59 7.88 7.05 -2.70
CA ALA A 59 8.85 8.09 -3.02
C ALA A 59 8.38 9.48 -2.59
N LEU A 60 7.08 9.79 -2.73
CA LEU A 60 6.48 11.04 -2.28
C LEU A 60 6.41 11.15 -0.75
N ASP A 61 6.06 10.08 -0.03
CA ASP A 61 6.11 10.07 1.44
C ASP A 61 7.55 10.16 1.95
N GLY A 62 8.51 9.49 1.28
CA GLY A 62 9.93 9.61 1.58
C GLY A 62 10.49 11.01 1.29
N ALA A 63 10.00 11.68 0.25
CA ALA A 63 10.32 13.09 -0.05
C ALA A 63 9.56 14.07 0.88
N GLY A 64 8.36 13.70 1.33
CA GLY A 64 7.54 14.43 2.29
C GLY A 64 8.12 14.39 3.71
N ALA A 65 8.83 13.31 4.08
CA ALA A 65 9.64 13.28 5.30
C ALA A 65 10.82 14.27 5.28
N LEU A 66 11.19 14.80 4.11
CA LEU A 66 12.16 15.89 3.98
C LEU A 66 11.50 17.29 3.94
N LEU A 67 10.18 17.40 3.75
CA LEU A 67 9.51 18.69 3.51
C LEU A 67 8.11 18.89 4.14
N GLU A 68 7.63 18.04 5.05
CA GLU A 68 6.40 18.22 5.84
C GLU A 68 5.16 18.62 5.01
N GLY A 69 4.43 17.61 4.50
CA GLY A 69 3.07 17.77 3.97
C GLY A 69 2.88 17.36 2.50
N GLY A 70 2.74 16.05 2.27
CA GLY A 70 2.33 15.46 0.98
C GLY A 70 0.89 14.92 1.03
N PRO A 71 0.16 14.87 -0.09
CA PRO A 71 -1.29 14.91 -0.09
C PRO A 71 -1.94 13.55 0.19
N PHE A 72 -2.68 13.51 1.28
CA PHE A 72 -3.93 12.75 1.42
C PHE A 72 -5.01 13.70 1.90
#